data_AF-A0A6L3X9H1-F1
#
_entry.id   AF-A0A6L3X9H1-F1
#
_cell.length_a   1.000
_cell.length_b   1.000
_cell.length_c   1.000
_cell.angle_alpha   90.00
_cell.angle_beta   90.00
_cell.angle_gamma   90.00
#
_symmetry.space_group_name_H-M   'P 1'
#
loop_
_entity.id
_entity.type
_entity.pdbx_description
1 polymer ?
#
loop_
_entity_poly.entity_id
_entity_poly.type
_entity_poly.pdbx_seq_one_letter_code
_entity_poly.pdbx_strand_id
1 'polypeptide(L)'
;AQGDVKGRARESGTLVDFAVRPGQYVKENDPLFTVSQDYGGKQGSVVQFDRQQMEAEKKRSEQRIQAIEDSIASYRKNLAQQLALTDKQIAVSRDKVKKLRALLKNSTDTYEAWKSVSGKGYVSKVDLDKSHNDVLNAQLTLTLEESTILEL
;
A
#
# COMPACT_ATOMS: atom_id res chain seq x y z
N ALA A 1 44.74 13.04 53.62
CA ALA A 1 43.60 12.44 54.36
C ALA A 1 43.24 11.14 53.65
N GLN A 2 43.54 9.99 54.27
CA GLN A 2 42.96 8.71 53.83
C GLN A 2 41.50 8.73 54.28
N GLY A 3 40.59 8.89 53.34
CA GLY A 3 39.14 8.87 53.59
C GLY A 3 38.57 7.48 53.28
N ASP A 4 37.47 7.13 53.93
CA ASP A 4 36.79 5.86 53.71
C ASP A 4 36.25 5.76 52.27
N VAL A 5 36.45 4.60 51.63
CA VAL A 5 35.98 4.31 50.27
C VAL A 5 34.82 3.31 50.33
N LYS A 6 33.73 3.58 49.60
CA LYS A 6 32.58 2.68 49.49
C LYS A 6 32.72 1.77 48.26
N GLY A 7 32.85 0.46 48.47
CA GLY A 7 32.75 -0.55 47.41
C GLY A 7 31.29 -0.88 47.09
N ARG A 8 30.93 -0.94 45.81
CA ARG A 8 29.60 -1.36 45.34
C ARG A 8 29.75 -2.43 44.27
N ALA A 9 28.78 -3.34 44.19
CA ALA A 9 28.70 -4.26 43.06
C ALA A 9 28.50 -3.48 41.76
N ARG A 10 29.10 -3.97 40.67
CA ARG A 10 28.94 -3.36 39.33
C ARG A 10 27.54 -3.61 38.75
N GLU A 11 26.90 -4.69 39.16
CA GLU A 11 25.61 -5.15 38.66
C GLU A 11 24.75 -5.64 39.84
N SER A 12 23.42 -5.60 39.68
CA SER A 12 22.47 -6.08 40.68
C SER A 12 22.48 -7.61 40.74
N GLY A 13 22.47 -8.18 41.95
CA GLY A 13 22.39 -9.63 42.14
C GLY A 13 22.24 -10.01 43.61
N THR A 14 22.21 -11.31 43.89
CA THR A 14 22.07 -11.86 45.23
C THR A 14 23.46 -12.03 45.85
N LEU A 15 23.66 -11.48 47.04
CA LEU A 15 24.88 -11.70 47.79
C LEU A 15 25.01 -13.18 48.19
N VAL A 16 26.08 -13.83 47.76
CA VAL A 16 26.32 -15.25 48.01
C VAL A 16 27.15 -15.45 49.28
N ASP A 17 28.22 -14.68 49.41
CA ASP A 17 29.19 -14.84 50.50
C ASP A 17 30.03 -13.57 50.72
N PHE A 18 30.55 -13.42 51.93
CA PHE A 18 31.54 -12.42 52.31
C PHE A 18 32.89 -13.11 52.55
N ALA A 19 33.88 -12.79 51.71
CA ALA A 19 35.23 -13.34 51.84
C ALA A 19 36.05 -12.66 52.97
N VAL A 20 35.51 -11.59 53.57
CA VAL A 20 36.20 -10.77 54.57
C VAL A 20 35.32 -10.50 55.78
N ARG A 21 35.96 -10.25 56.93
CA ARG A 21 35.28 -9.87 58.18
C ARG A 21 35.55 -8.41 58.55
N PRO A 22 34.66 -7.76 59.32
CA PRO A 22 34.90 -6.42 59.82
C PRO A 22 36.24 -6.31 60.56
N GLY A 23 37.07 -5.32 60.20
CA GLY A 23 38.40 -5.09 60.79
C GLY A 23 39.54 -5.90 60.16
N GLN A 24 39.27 -6.77 59.19
CA GLN A 24 40.31 -7.50 58.47
C GLN A 24 41.04 -6.57 57.49
N TYR A 25 42.38 -6.60 57.52
CA TYR A 25 43.20 -5.91 56.54
C TYR A 25 43.09 -6.61 55.18
N VAL A 26 42.84 -5.84 54.13
CA VAL A 26 42.71 -6.31 52.74
C VAL A 26 43.64 -5.50 51.85
N LYS A 27 44.20 -6.12 50.83
CA LYS A 27 45.01 -5.47 49.80
C LYS A 27 44.14 -5.06 48.62
N GLU A 28 44.68 -4.20 47.77
CA GLU A 28 44.04 -3.83 46.52
C GLU A 28 43.75 -5.08 45.68
N ASN A 29 42.53 -5.19 45.17
CA ASN A 29 41.99 -6.34 44.42
C ASN A 29 41.70 -7.62 45.22
N ASP A 30 41.81 -7.60 46.55
CA ASP A 30 41.30 -8.71 47.35
C ASP A 30 39.76 -8.79 47.26
N PRO A 31 39.19 -9.99 47.03
CA PRO A 31 37.74 -10.15 46.94
C PRO A 31 37.09 -9.87 48.30
N LEU A 32 36.11 -8.97 48.32
CA LEU A 32 35.38 -8.61 49.56
C LEU A 32 34.08 -9.43 49.70
N PHE A 33 33.35 -9.60 48.62
CA PHE A 33 32.11 -10.36 48.58
C PHE A 33 31.82 -10.87 47.17
N THR A 34 31.04 -11.94 47.09
CA THR A 34 30.61 -12.54 45.83
C THR A 34 29.13 -12.31 45.63
N VAL A 35 28.76 -11.84 44.43
CA VAL A 35 27.36 -11.66 44.01
C VAL A 35 27.05 -12.69 42.93
N SER A 36 26.00 -13.49 43.12
CA SER A 36 25.46 -14.35 42.07
C SER A 36 24.38 -13.60 41.31
N GLN A 37 24.36 -13.82 40.01
CA GLN A 37 23.32 -13.33 39.11
C GLN A 37 22.19 -14.35 38.93
N ASP A 38 22.17 -15.42 39.72
CA ASP A 38 21.16 -16.48 39.64
C ASP A 38 19.80 -15.97 40.14
N TYR A 39 19.06 -15.35 39.23
CA TYR A 39 17.63 -15.18 39.33
C TYR A 39 16.94 -16.44 38.79
N GLY A 40 16.73 -17.42 39.66
CA GLY A 40 15.72 -18.48 39.48
C GLY A 40 16.06 -19.61 38.48
N GLY A 41 16.87 -20.57 38.92
CA GLY A 41 16.63 -22.00 38.68
C GLY A 41 16.67 -22.57 37.25
N LYS A 42 17.12 -21.84 36.22
CA LYS A 42 17.35 -22.40 34.87
C LYS A 42 18.81 -22.22 34.47
N GLN A 43 19.46 -23.31 34.07
CA GLN A 43 20.85 -23.29 33.58
C GLN A 43 20.96 -22.45 32.31
N GLY A 44 21.56 -21.27 32.44
CA GLY A 44 21.87 -20.31 31.38
C GLY A 44 21.92 -18.89 31.95
N SER A 45 22.98 -18.12 31.65
CA SER A 45 23.04 -16.73 32.12
C SER A 45 21.88 -15.94 31.51
N VAL A 46 21.17 -15.13 32.30
CA VAL A 46 20.04 -14.27 31.84
C VAL A 46 20.35 -13.53 30.54
N VAL A 47 21.60 -13.04 30.42
CA VAL A 47 22.13 -12.37 29.23
C VAL A 47 22.04 -13.20 27.95
N GLN A 48 22.24 -14.52 28.02
CA GLN A 48 22.14 -15.42 26.86
C GLN A 48 20.68 -15.64 26.44
N PHE A 49 19.77 -15.77 27.40
CA PHE A 49 18.33 -15.93 27.13
C PHE A 49 17.74 -14.64 26.53
N ASP A 50 18.03 -13.49 27.12
CA ASP A 50 17.58 -12.18 26.63
C ASP A 50 18.13 -11.90 25.23
N ARG A 51 19.41 -12.24 24.99
CA ARG A 51 20.01 -12.12 23.66
C ARG A 51 19.30 -13.00 22.62
N GLN A 52 19.02 -14.26 22.94
CA GLN A 52 18.30 -15.16 22.03
C GLN A 52 16.87 -14.65 21.74
N GLN A 53 16.18 -14.14 22.76
CA GLN A 53 14.85 -13.57 22.59
C GLN A 53 14.88 -12.33 21.69
N MET A 54 15.83 -11.41 21.93
CA MET A 54 16.02 -10.23 21.08
C MET A 54 16.43 -10.58 19.65
N GLU A 55 17.30 -11.56 19.44
CA GLU A 55 17.66 -12.04 18.10
C GLU A 55 16.44 -12.65 17.37
N ALA A 56 15.61 -13.41 18.07
CA ALA A 56 14.37 -13.97 17.52
C ALA A 56 13.31 -12.89 17.22
N GLU A 57 13.23 -11.83 18.02
CA GLU A 57 12.35 -10.69 17.77
C GLU A 57 12.85 -9.85 16.59
N LYS A 58 14.16 -9.60 16.50
CA LYS A 58 14.79 -8.94 15.36
C LYS A 58 14.48 -9.68 14.06
N LYS A 59 14.71 -11.00 14.03
CA LYS A 59 14.41 -11.83 12.85
C LYS A 59 12.93 -11.77 12.45
N ARG A 60 12.01 -11.78 13.43
CA ARG A 60 10.57 -11.62 13.16
C ARG A 60 10.25 -10.24 12.59
N SER A 61 10.86 -9.19 13.12
CA SER A 61 10.69 -7.83 12.62
C SER A 61 11.22 -7.67 11.20
N GLU A 62 12.40 -8.22 10.89
CA GLU A 62 12.97 -8.26 9.54
C GLU A 62 12.05 -8.97 8.55
N GLN A 63 11.49 -10.13 8.93
CA GLN A 63 10.52 -10.85 8.10
C GLN A 63 9.24 -10.04 7.86
N ARG A 64 8.75 -9.32 8.88
CA ARG A 64 7.58 -8.45 8.74
C ARG A 64 7.85 -7.26 7.83
N ILE A 65 9.03 -6.64 7.93
CA ILE A 65 9.44 -5.55 7.04
C ILE A 65 9.48 -6.06 5.61
N GLN A 66 10.13 -7.20 5.35
CA GLN A 66 10.18 -7.78 4.00
C GLN A 66 8.78 -8.06 3.44
N ALA A 67 7.90 -8.66 4.24
CA ALA A 67 6.52 -8.93 3.81
C ALA A 67 5.74 -7.65 3.49
N ILE A 68 5.97 -6.56 4.23
CA ILE A 68 5.38 -5.25 3.95
C ILE A 68 5.96 -4.66 2.65
N GLU A 69 7.27 -4.74 2.45
CA GLU A 69 7.94 -4.26 1.23
C GLU A 69 7.43 -4.99 -0.01
N ASP A 70 7.33 -6.32 0.05
CA ASP A 70 6.79 -7.15 -1.03
C ASP A 70 5.32 -6.80 -1.32
N SER A 71 4.53 -6.55 -0.26
CA SER A 71 3.14 -6.10 -0.38
C SER A 71 3.04 -4.73 -1.06
N ILE A 72 3.86 -3.77 -0.65
CA ILE A 72 3.92 -2.43 -1.27
C ILE A 72 4.31 -2.53 -2.74
N ALA A 73 5.31 -3.37 -3.08
CA ALA A 73 5.73 -3.58 -4.46
C ALA A 73 4.59 -4.17 -5.30
N SER A 74 3.85 -5.15 -4.76
CA SER A 74 2.67 -5.73 -5.39
C SER A 74 1.57 -4.69 -5.61
N TYR A 75 1.24 -3.89 -4.60
CA TYR A 75 0.23 -2.83 -4.72
C TYR A 75 0.62 -1.79 -5.78
N ARG A 76 1.89 -1.36 -5.81
CA ARG A 76 2.39 -0.43 -6.84
C ARG A 76 2.24 -1.00 -8.24
N LYS A 77 2.60 -2.28 -8.42
CA LYS A 77 2.46 -2.97 -9.71
C LYS A 77 1.00 -3.06 -10.13
N ASN A 78 0.10 -3.44 -9.22
CA ASN A 78 -1.33 -3.55 -9.50
C ASN A 78 -1.93 -2.19 -9.87
N LEU A 79 -1.56 -1.12 -9.15
CA LEU A 79 -2.03 0.23 -9.45
C LEU A 79 -1.53 0.70 -10.83
N ALA A 80 -0.26 0.46 -11.16
CA ALA A 80 0.29 0.80 -12.48
C ALA A 80 -0.42 0.03 -13.60
N GLN A 81 -0.76 -1.23 -13.38
CA GLN A 81 -1.53 -2.03 -14.33
C GLN A 81 -2.97 -1.52 -14.50
N GLN A 82 -3.63 -1.15 -13.40
CA GLN A 82 -4.97 -0.57 -13.43
C GLN A 82 -4.98 0.75 -14.21
N LEU A 83 -4.05 1.65 -13.91
CA LEU A 83 -3.90 2.92 -14.66
C LEU A 83 -3.70 2.67 -16.15
N ALA A 84 -2.80 1.76 -16.52
CA ALA A 84 -2.54 1.45 -17.92
C ALA A 84 -3.76 0.82 -18.63
N LEU A 85 -4.61 0.08 -17.91
CA LEU A 85 -5.86 -0.46 -18.45
C LEU A 85 -6.90 0.64 -18.63
N THR A 86 -7.08 1.53 -17.64
CA THR A 86 -7.98 2.68 -17.72
C THR A 86 -7.57 3.62 -18.86
N ASP A 87 -6.28 3.93 -19.01
CA ASP A 87 -5.77 4.77 -20.12
C ASP A 87 -6.11 4.16 -21.50
N LYS A 88 -5.97 2.84 -21.63
CA LYS A 88 -6.37 2.13 -22.86
C LYS A 88 -7.88 2.21 -23.10
N GLN A 89 -8.69 2.05 -22.05
CA GLN A 89 -10.14 2.18 -22.15
C GLN A 89 -10.55 3.60 -22.58
N ILE A 90 -9.96 4.63 -21.97
CA ILE A 90 -10.19 6.04 -22.35
C ILE A 90 -9.80 6.27 -23.81
N ALA A 91 -8.66 5.75 -24.27
CA ALA A 91 -8.25 5.89 -25.67
C ALA A 91 -9.26 5.25 -26.64
N VAL A 92 -9.70 4.02 -26.35
CA VAL A 92 -10.70 3.32 -27.17
C VAL A 92 -12.04 4.05 -27.17
N SER A 93 -12.51 4.53 -26.02
CA SER A 93 -13.76 5.29 -25.93
C SER A 93 -13.67 6.63 -26.65
N ARG A 94 -12.53 7.33 -26.61
CA ARG A 94 -12.30 8.55 -27.42
C ARG A 94 -12.40 8.28 -28.92
N ASP A 95 -11.81 7.18 -29.39
CA ASP A 95 -11.93 6.77 -30.79
C ASP A 95 -13.39 6.41 -31.15
N LYS A 96 -14.12 5.78 -30.22
CA LYS A 96 -15.54 5.48 -30.39
C LYS A 96 -16.38 6.75 -30.47
N VAL A 97 -16.16 7.73 -29.59
CA VAL A 97 -16.81 9.05 -29.65
C VAL A 97 -16.55 9.74 -30.99
N LYS A 98 -15.31 9.71 -31.50
CA LYS A 98 -14.99 10.28 -32.82
C LYS A 98 -15.82 9.63 -33.93
N LYS A 99 -15.97 8.31 -33.92
CA LYS A 99 -16.80 7.57 -34.89
C LYS A 99 -18.29 7.89 -34.73
N LEU A 100 -18.79 7.98 -33.50
CA LEU A 100 -20.18 8.32 -33.21
C LEU A 100 -20.53 9.75 -33.63
N ARG A 101 -19.61 10.72 -33.45
CA ARG A 101 -19.78 12.08 -33.97
C ARG A 101 -19.87 12.12 -35.50
N ALA A 102 -19.04 11.32 -36.18
CA ALA A 102 -19.11 11.20 -37.64
C ALA A 102 -20.42 10.55 -38.09
N LEU A 103 -20.89 9.50 -37.38
CA LEU A 103 -22.17 8.87 -37.64
C LEU A 103 -23.33 9.85 -37.47
N LEU A 104 -23.37 10.59 -36.35
CA LEU A 104 -24.39 11.61 -36.09
C LEU A 104 -24.42 12.64 -37.23
N LYS A 105 -23.26 13.19 -37.60
CA LYS A 105 -23.17 14.13 -38.72
C LYS A 105 -23.74 13.55 -40.01
N ASN A 106 -23.35 12.33 -40.38
CA ASN A 106 -23.85 11.68 -41.60
C ASN A 106 -25.37 11.43 -41.55
N SER A 107 -25.90 11.00 -40.41
CA SER A 107 -27.34 10.81 -40.22
C SER A 107 -28.10 12.13 -40.33
N THR A 108 -27.57 13.21 -39.73
CA THR A 108 -28.15 14.56 -39.82
C THR A 108 -28.13 15.09 -41.25
N ASP A 109 -26.98 14.98 -41.93
CA ASP A 109 -26.83 15.41 -43.33
C ASP A 109 -27.82 14.65 -44.24
N THR A 110 -28.00 13.34 -44.01
CA THR A 110 -28.97 12.51 -44.74
C THR A 110 -30.41 12.93 -44.47
N TYR A 111 -30.76 13.13 -43.20
CA TYR A 111 -32.10 13.56 -42.79
C TYR A 111 -32.48 14.91 -43.40
N GLU A 112 -31.58 15.91 -43.32
CA GLU A 112 -31.84 17.24 -43.90
C GLU A 112 -31.95 17.18 -45.43
N ALA A 113 -31.13 16.37 -46.10
CA ALA A 113 -31.26 16.13 -47.54
C ALA A 113 -32.64 15.54 -47.87
N TRP A 114 -33.07 14.49 -47.17
CA TRP A 114 -34.37 13.84 -47.37
C TRP A 114 -35.53 14.77 -47.08
N LYS A 115 -35.44 15.56 -46.01
CA LYS A 115 -36.43 16.59 -45.65
C LYS A 115 -36.58 17.63 -46.75
N SER A 116 -35.48 18.06 -47.37
CA SER A 116 -35.51 19.05 -48.45
C SER A 116 -36.22 18.57 -49.72
N VAL A 117 -36.21 17.26 -49.99
CA VAL A 117 -36.85 16.65 -51.17
C VAL A 117 -38.20 16.01 -50.87
N SER A 118 -38.54 15.77 -49.61
CA SER A 118 -39.81 15.20 -49.16
C SER A 118 -41.00 16.07 -49.55
N GLY A 119 -40.87 17.41 -49.45
CA GLY A 119 -41.91 18.35 -49.91
C GLY A 119 -42.19 18.31 -51.41
N LYS A 120 -41.31 17.67 -52.20
CA LYS A 120 -41.48 17.45 -53.65
C LYS A 120 -41.98 16.03 -53.96
N GLY A 121 -42.29 15.22 -52.95
CA GLY A 121 -42.82 13.86 -53.10
C GLY A 121 -41.78 12.76 -53.37
N TYR A 122 -40.48 13.07 -53.35
CA TYR A 122 -39.42 12.10 -53.63
C TYR A 122 -39.10 11.15 -52.47
N VAL A 123 -39.53 11.48 -51.24
CA VAL A 123 -39.27 10.68 -50.03
C VAL A 123 -40.56 10.54 -49.25
N SER A 124 -40.90 9.32 -48.86
CA SER A 124 -42.10 9.03 -48.08
C SER A 124 -41.96 9.58 -46.65
N LYS A 125 -43.09 9.89 -46.01
CA LYS A 125 -43.08 10.33 -44.61
C LYS A 125 -42.48 9.26 -43.68
N VAL A 126 -42.73 7.99 -43.97
CA VAL A 126 -42.20 6.86 -43.18
C VAL A 126 -40.66 6.80 -43.26
N ASP A 127 -40.09 6.99 -44.44
CA ASP A 127 -38.63 7.02 -44.61
C ASP A 127 -38.02 8.24 -43.92
N LEU A 128 -38.70 9.39 -43.99
CA LEU A 128 -38.27 10.61 -43.28
C LEU A 128 -38.28 10.41 -41.75
N ASP A 129 -39.34 9.82 -41.20
CA ASP A 129 -39.47 9.53 -39.78
C ASP A 129 -38.41 8.51 -39.33
N LYS A 130 -38.10 7.51 -40.17
CA LYS A 130 -37.02 6.56 -39.92
C LYS A 130 -35.66 7.25 -39.85
N SER A 131 -35.35 8.10 -40.82
CA SER A 131 -34.10 8.86 -40.84
C SER A 131 -33.99 9.80 -39.64
N HIS A 132 -35.09 10.40 -39.20
CA HIS A 132 -35.13 11.19 -37.97
C HIS A 132 -34.80 10.34 -36.73
N ASN A 133 -35.38 9.14 -36.62
CA ASN A 133 -35.06 8.21 -35.54
C ASN A 133 -33.59 7.78 -35.55
N ASP A 134 -32.98 7.59 -36.73
CA ASP A 134 -31.56 7.28 -36.85
C ASP A 134 -30.68 8.42 -36.30
N VAL A 135 -31.07 9.68 -36.50
CA VAL A 135 -30.39 10.85 -35.89
C VAL A 135 -30.53 10.82 -34.36
N LEU A 136 -31.74 10.59 -33.84
CA LEU A 136 -31.98 10.53 -32.40
C LEU A 136 -31.20 9.39 -31.73
N ASN A 137 -31.16 8.22 -32.37
CA ASN A 137 -30.39 7.07 -31.89
C ASN A 137 -28.88 7.34 -31.90
N ALA A 138 -28.37 7.97 -32.96
CA ALA A 138 -26.97 8.36 -33.03
C ALA A 138 -26.60 9.38 -31.95
N GLN A 139 -27.48 10.36 -31.69
CA GLN A 139 -27.31 11.36 -30.64
C GLN A 139 -27.33 10.71 -29.25
N LEU A 140 -28.29 9.83 -28.97
CA LEU A 140 -28.38 9.12 -27.70
C LEU A 140 -27.12 8.29 -27.45
N THR A 141 -26.68 7.53 -28.45
CA THR A 141 -25.49 6.68 -28.35
C THR A 141 -24.23 7.51 -28.11
N LEU A 142 -24.11 8.66 -28.77
CA LEU A 142 -23.01 9.60 -28.55
C LEU A 142 -23.00 10.12 -27.10
N THR A 143 -24.15 10.63 -26.62
CA THR A 143 -24.25 11.17 -25.26
C THR A 143 -23.93 10.10 -24.20
N LEU A 144 -24.41 8.87 -24.39
CA LEU A 144 -24.11 7.77 -23.47
C LEU A 144 -22.61 7.48 -23.40
N GLU A 145 -21.94 7.40 -24.55
CA GLU A 145 -20.50 7.15 -24.58
C GLU A 145 -19.69 8.32 -24.01
N GLU A 146 -20.08 9.56 -24.27
CA GLU A 146 -19.44 10.75 -23.69
C GLU A 146 -19.60 10.78 -22.16
N SER A 147 -20.75 10.37 -21.63
CA SER A 147 -20.95 10.20 -20.19
C SER A 147 -20.09 9.08 -19.60
N THR A 148 -20.01 7.92 -20.27
CA THR A 148 -19.17 6.79 -19.81
C THR A 148 -17.71 7.20 -19.69
N ILE A 149 -17.18 8.05 -20.58
CA ILE A 149 -15.81 8.56 -20.48
C ILE A 149 -15.61 9.43 -19.23
N LEU A 150 -16.62 10.20 -18.81
CA LEU A 150 -16.53 11.06 -17.62
C LEU A 150 -16.54 10.26 -16.31
N GLU A 151 -17.02 9.02 -16.36
CA GLU A 151 -17.07 8.09 -15.21
C GLU A 151 -15.79 7.24 -15.08
N LEU A 152 -14.90 7.25 -16.08
CA LEU A 152 -13.61 6.52 -16.10
C LEU A 152 -12.46 7.38 -15.54
#